data_AF-A0A924KQB6-F1
#
_entry.id   AF-A0A924KQB6-F1
#
_cell.length_a   1.000
_cell.length_b   1.000
_cell.length_c   1.000
_cell.angle_alpha   90.00
_cell.angle_beta   90.00
_cell.angle_gamma   90.00
#
_symmetry.space_group_name_H-M   'P 1'
#
loop_
_entity.id
_entity.type
_entity.pdbx_description
1 polymer ?
#
loop_
_entity_poly.entity_id
_entity_poly.type
_entity_poly.pdbx_seq_one_letter_code
_entity_poly.pdbx_strand_id
1 'polypeptide(L)'
;MAETSSAEQAQPGDVSFASGDFASLLQKEFKPQSDKAKEAVENAVKTLAEQALLGTNLISGDVLGTIEGLIAELDKKLTEQINLILHTKEFQAVESAWRGLHYLVNNTESDETLKIKVMNISKNDLAKSLKKYKGTAWDQSPIFKRIYEEEFGQFGGEPYGSLVADYYFDNSAPDVELLGSMAKIAAAAHAPFIAAANPSVMLMESWQELANPRDLTKIFQTPEHAAWRSLRESEDARYIGLAMPRFLSRAPYGAKTDPVEEFDFEEDTTGADSRNYTWSNAAYAMAVNINRSFKEYGWCSRIRG
;
A
#
# COMPACT_ATOMS: atom_id res chain seq x y z
N MET A 1 20.96 -22.33 -23.76
CA MET A 1 22.20 -21.53 -23.78
C MET A 1 21.80 -20.13 -23.38
N ALA A 2 22.05 -19.78 -22.13
CA ALA A 2 21.74 -18.46 -21.57
C ALA A 2 23.03 -17.98 -20.93
N GLU A 3 23.59 -16.92 -21.50
CA GLU A 3 24.80 -16.27 -21.03
C GLU A 3 24.50 -15.47 -19.77
N THR A 4 25.21 -15.83 -18.71
CA THR A 4 25.34 -15.13 -17.44
C THR A 4 26.13 -13.83 -17.64
N SER A 5 25.50 -12.66 -17.46
CA SER A 5 26.24 -11.40 -17.30
C SER A 5 26.71 -11.27 -15.84
N SER A 6 27.94 -11.71 -15.58
CA SER A 6 28.66 -11.48 -14.33
C SER A 6 29.22 -10.06 -14.30
N ALA A 7 29.00 -9.38 -13.18
CA ALA A 7 29.46 -8.03 -12.85
C ALA A 7 30.96 -7.82 -13.12
N GLU A 8 31.28 -6.78 -13.91
CA GLU A 8 32.61 -6.20 -13.95
C GLU A 8 32.83 -5.35 -12.70
N GLN A 9 33.65 -5.88 -11.78
CA GLN A 9 34.30 -5.09 -10.75
C GLN A 9 35.23 -4.08 -11.44
N ALA A 10 34.90 -2.79 -11.33
CA ALA A 10 35.77 -1.71 -11.72
C ALA A 10 37.08 -1.81 -10.91
N GLN A 11 38.18 -2.09 -11.63
CA GLN A 11 39.53 -1.96 -11.10
C GLN A 11 39.76 -0.52 -10.63
N PRO A 12 40.49 -0.28 -9.53
CA PRO A 12 40.90 1.06 -9.16
C PRO A 12 41.79 1.60 -10.28
N GLY A 13 41.32 2.65 -10.94
CA GLY A 13 42.02 3.30 -12.04
C GLY A 13 43.41 3.73 -11.59
N ASP A 14 44.41 3.34 -12.37
CA ASP A 14 45.80 3.75 -12.20
C ASP A 14 45.86 5.28 -12.35
N VAL A 15 45.99 5.99 -11.23
CA VAL A 15 46.16 7.44 -11.24
C VAL A 15 47.57 7.71 -11.76
N SER A 16 47.67 8.02 -13.06
CA SER A 16 48.94 8.44 -13.65
C SER A 16 49.30 9.84 -13.13
N PHE A 17 49.95 9.89 -11.98
CA PHE A 17 50.66 11.08 -11.56
C PHE A 17 51.71 11.40 -12.61
N ALA A 18 51.75 12.65 -13.10
CA ALA A 18 52.86 13.15 -13.91
C ALA A 18 54.14 13.05 -13.05
N SER A 19 54.82 11.91 -13.15
CA SER A 19 55.81 11.42 -12.20
C SER A 19 57.06 12.31 -12.09
N GLY A 20 57.30 13.17 -13.08
CA GLY A 20 58.43 14.09 -13.08
C GLY A 20 58.26 15.30 -12.16
N ASP A 21 57.07 15.90 -12.10
CA ASP A 21 56.88 17.19 -11.43
C ASP A 21 56.77 17.00 -9.91
N PHE A 22 56.06 15.96 -9.48
CA PHE A 22 55.90 15.61 -8.07
C PHE A 22 57.20 15.16 -7.40
N ALA A 23 58.00 14.34 -8.10
CA ALA A 23 59.30 13.89 -7.61
C ALA A 23 60.29 15.06 -7.45
N SER A 24 60.20 16.07 -8.33
CA SER A 24 61.04 17.27 -8.26
C SER A 24 60.73 18.15 -7.04
N LEU A 25 59.46 18.23 -6.64
CA LEU A 25 58.99 18.97 -5.46
C LEU A 25 59.42 18.28 -4.16
N LEU A 26 59.31 16.95 -4.08
CA LEU A 26 59.76 16.17 -2.91
C LEU A 26 61.26 16.29 -2.67
N GLN A 27 62.05 16.31 -3.74
CA GLN A 27 63.51 16.44 -3.66
C GLN A 27 63.94 17.84 -3.20
N LYS A 28 63.15 18.87 -3.51
CA LYS A 28 63.41 20.27 -3.11
C LYS A 28 63.12 20.54 -1.63
N GLU A 29 62.03 19.98 -1.10
CA GLU A 29 61.58 20.25 0.28
C GLU A 29 62.23 19.34 1.33
N PHE A 30 62.40 18.04 1.05
CA PHE A 30 62.91 17.09 2.05
C PHE A 30 64.44 16.87 1.98
N LYS A 31 65.09 17.24 0.86
CA LYS A 31 66.54 17.11 0.62
C LYS A 31 67.16 15.79 1.12
N PRO A 32 66.66 14.63 0.65
CA PRO A 32 67.17 13.33 1.09
C PRO A 32 68.63 13.11 0.68
N GLN A 33 69.46 12.61 1.60
CA GLN A 33 70.91 12.47 1.40
C GLN A 33 71.35 11.12 0.79
N SER A 34 70.41 10.21 0.50
CA SER A 34 70.71 8.92 -0.15
C SER A 34 69.54 8.44 -1.00
N ASP A 35 69.81 7.63 -2.03
CA ASP A 35 68.78 7.11 -2.95
C ASP A 35 67.72 6.26 -2.22
N LYS A 36 68.12 5.48 -1.20
CA LYS A 36 67.17 4.73 -0.35
C LYS A 36 66.24 5.63 0.46
N ALA A 37 66.73 6.80 0.89
CA ALA A 37 65.90 7.76 1.63
C ALA A 37 64.91 8.48 0.69
N LYS A 38 65.27 8.68 -0.59
CA LYS A 38 64.38 9.25 -1.59
C LYS A 38 63.18 8.33 -1.87
N GLU A 39 63.45 7.04 -2.09
CA GLU A 39 62.43 6.03 -2.35
C GLU A 39 61.49 5.81 -1.14
N ALA A 40 62.04 5.86 0.08
CA ALA A 40 61.24 5.77 1.31
C ALA A 40 60.30 6.97 1.50
N VAL A 41 60.77 8.19 1.17
CA VAL A 41 59.94 9.40 1.24
C VAL A 41 58.85 9.38 0.16
N GLU A 42 59.17 8.99 -1.07
CA GLU A 42 58.18 8.85 -2.14
C GLU A 42 57.08 7.84 -1.79
N ASN A 43 57.45 6.67 -1.25
CA ASN A 43 56.47 5.67 -0.81
C ASN A 43 55.64 6.14 0.39
N ALA A 44 56.24 6.82 1.37
CA ALA A 44 55.51 7.34 2.53
C ALA A 44 54.51 8.44 2.13
N VAL A 45 54.92 9.37 1.25
CA VAL A 45 54.02 10.42 0.75
C VAL A 45 52.94 9.83 -0.15
N LYS A 46 53.25 8.82 -0.98
CA LYS A 46 52.25 8.13 -1.80
C LYS A 46 51.19 7.43 -0.93
N THR A 47 51.62 6.69 0.09
CA THR A 47 50.72 6.02 1.04
C THR A 47 49.87 7.02 1.81
N LEU A 48 50.45 8.16 2.19
CA LEU A 48 49.76 9.23 2.92
C LEU A 48 48.80 10.03 2.02
N ALA A 49 49.14 10.21 0.74
CA ALA A 49 48.26 10.79 -0.27
C ALA A 49 47.07 9.86 -0.56
N GLU A 50 47.31 8.55 -0.73
CA GLU A 50 46.26 7.54 -0.88
C GLU A 50 45.33 7.51 0.35
N GLN A 51 45.88 7.57 1.57
CA GLN A 51 45.09 7.63 2.81
C GLN A 51 44.34 8.95 3.00
N ALA A 52 44.91 10.08 2.58
CA ALA A 52 44.22 11.37 2.60
C ALA A 52 43.09 11.43 1.55
N LEU A 53 43.31 10.83 0.38
CA LEU A 53 42.32 10.73 -0.69
C LEU A 53 41.12 9.83 -0.34
N LEU A 54 41.33 8.79 0.47
CA LEU A 54 40.26 7.90 0.95
C LEU A 54 39.19 8.62 1.80
N GLY A 55 39.48 9.81 2.35
CA GLY A 55 38.56 10.58 3.18
C GLY A 55 38.16 11.95 2.62
N THR A 56 38.61 12.31 1.42
CA THR A 56 38.36 13.63 0.83
C THR A 56 37.63 13.49 -0.50
N ASN A 57 36.40 13.99 -0.58
CA ASN A 57 35.70 14.10 -1.86
C ASN A 57 36.50 15.04 -2.77
N LEU A 58 37.22 14.45 -3.73
CA LEU A 58 37.83 15.19 -4.83
C LEU A 58 36.70 15.90 -5.59
N ILE A 59 36.54 17.20 -5.35
CA ILE A 59 35.66 18.04 -6.15
C ILE A 59 36.23 18.03 -7.58
N SER A 60 35.48 17.46 -8.52
CA SER A 60 35.87 17.47 -9.93
C SER A 60 36.00 18.91 -10.41
N GLY A 61 36.90 19.16 -11.37
CA GLY A 61 37.00 20.48 -12.03
C GLY A 61 35.69 20.91 -12.70
N ASP A 62 34.76 19.98 -12.90
CA ASP A 62 33.38 20.23 -13.30
C ASP A 62 32.48 20.44 -12.06
N VAL A 63 32.17 21.71 -11.80
CA VAL A 63 31.28 22.15 -10.72
C VAL A 63 29.85 21.67 -10.95
N LEU A 64 29.40 21.56 -12.21
CA LEU A 64 28.05 21.11 -12.54
C LEU A 64 27.86 19.63 -12.19
N GLY A 65 28.80 18.76 -12.61
CA GLY A 65 28.76 17.35 -12.24
C GLY A 65 28.86 17.11 -10.72
N THR A 66 29.58 17.97 -9.98
CA THR A 66 29.60 17.89 -8.51
C THR A 66 28.24 18.27 -7.90
N ILE A 67 27.57 19.32 -8.43
CA ILE A 67 26.24 19.73 -7.97
C ILE A 67 25.20 18.64 -8.28
N GLU A 68 25.21 18.08 -9.49
CA GLU A 68 24.32 16.98 -9.89
C GLU A 68 24.53 15.74 -9.01
N GLY A 69 25.78 15.39 -8.71
CA GLY A 69 26.09 14.28 -7.78
C GLY A 69 25.60 14.54 -6.35
N LEU A 70 25.67 15.78 -5.86
CA LEU A 70 25.13 16.15 -4.54
C LEU A 70 23.60 16.11 -4.52
N ILE A 71 22.94 16.52 -5.60
CA ILE A 71 21.48 16.41 -5.75
C ILE A 71 21.07 14.93 -5.75
N ALA A 72 21.76 14.08 -6.51
CA ALA A 72 21.48 12.64 -6.54
C ALA A 72 21.61 11.97 -5.16
N GLU A 73 22.61 12.34 -4.36
CA GLU A 73 22.75 11.84 -2.98
C GLU A 73 21.66 12.38 -2.04
N LEU A 74 21.17 13.60 -2.28
CA LEU A 74 20.03 14.15 -1.54
C LEU A 74 18.74 13.40 -1.89
N ASP A 75 18.48 13.19 -3.17
CA ASP A 75 17.30 12.48 -3.69
C ASP A 75 17.27 11.03 -3.23
N LYS A 76 18.44 10.38 -3.14
CA LYS A 76 18.57 9.06 -2.52
C LYS A 76 18.14 9.06 -1.05
N LYS A 77 18.60 10.02 -0.25
CA LYS A 77 18.20 10.13 1.17
C LYS A 77 16.71 10.45 1.33
N LEU A 78 16.17 11.31 0.47
CA LEU A 78 14.74 11.60 0.43
C LEU A 78 13.94 10.35 0.07
N THR A 79 14.38 9.60 -0.93
CA THR A 79 13.76 8.35 -1.37
C THR A 79 13.74 7.31 -0.26
N GLU A 80 14.86 7.08 0.42
CA GLU A 80 14.92 6.16 1.58
C GLU A 80 13.93 6.58 2.67
N GLN A 81 13.89 7.86 3.01
CA GLN A 81 13.03 8.38 4.07
C GLN A 81 11.54 8.33 3.70
N ILE A 82 11.20 8.66 2.45
CA ILE A 82 9.81 8.67 1.97
C ILE A 82 9.28 7.25 1.82
N ASN A 83 10.08 6.28 1.37
CA ASN A 83 9.69 4.88 1.35
C ASN A 83 9.28 4.39 2.76
N LEU A 84 10.06 4.73 3.80
CA LEU A 84 9.69 4.40 5.18
C LEU A 84 8.35 5.02 5.58
N ILE A 85 8.12 6.28 5.24
CA ILE A 85 6.86 6.99 5.57
C ILE A 85 5.67 6.34 4.84
N LEU A 86 5.80 6.11 3.53
CA LEU A 86 4.73 5.59 2.69
C LEU A 86 4.37 4.13 3.04
N HIS A 87 5.34 3.30 3.38
CA HIS A 87 5.13 1.88 3.69
C HIS A 87 4.79 1.61 5.16
N THR A 88 4.62 2.66 5.96
CA THR A 88 4.13 2.52 7.33
C THR A 88 2.65 2.08 7.32
N LYS A 89 2.28 1.09 8.14
CA LYS A 89 0.93 0.50 8.18
C LYS A 89 -0.18 1.52 8.38
N GLU A 90 0.04 2.50 9.26
CA GLU A 90 -0.92 3.56 9.56
C GLU A 90 -1.16 4.46 8.35
N PHE A 91 -0.09 4.82 7.63
CA PHE A 91 -0.19 5.63 6.42
C PHE A 91 -0.89 4.86 5.30
N GLN A 92 -0.47 3.62 5.04
CA GLN A 92 -1.10 2.77 4.02
C GLN A 92 -2.57 2.49 4.30
N ALA A 93 -2.98 2.35 5.56
CA ALA A 93 -4.39 2.17 5.93
C ALA A 93 -5.24 3.40 5.56
N VAL A 94 -4.72 4.60 5.81
CA VAL A 94 -5.40 5.85 5.45
C VAL A 94 -5.34 6.07 3.93
N GLU A 95 -4.19 5.84 3.30
CA GLU A 95 -4.00 5.98 1.86
C GLU A 95 -4.93 5.04 1.08
N SER A 96 -4.99 3.76 1.45
CA SER A 96 -5.84 2.76 0.78
C SER A 96 -7.34 3.08 0.89
N ALA A 97 -7.78 3.59 2.05
CA ALA A 97 -9.16 4.00 2.29
C ALA A 97 -9.54 5.21 1.43
N TRP A 98 -8.73 6.27 1.46
CA TRP A 98 -9.00 7.48 0.67
C TRP A 98 -8.84 7.25 -0.82
N ARG A 99 -7.84 6.49 -1.26
CA ARG A 99 -7.70 6.12 -2.67
C ARG A 99 -8.82 5.21 -3.14
N GLY A 100 -9.29 4.29 -2.30
CA GLY A 100 -10.44 3.45 -2.58
C GLY A 100 -11.72 4.27 -2.75
N LEU A 101 -11.96 5.24 -1.86
CA LEU A 101 -13.05 6.18 -1.98
C LEU A 101 -12.93 7.06 -3.22
N HIS A 102 -11.73 7.58 -3.51
CA HIS A 102 -11.44 8.36 -4.71
C HIS A 102 -11.70 7.56 -5.98
N TYR A 103 -11.30 6.28 -6.01
CA TYR A 103 -11.63 5.35 -7.10
C TYR A 103 -13.15 5.21 -7.27
N LEU A 104 -13.89 4.99 -6.19
CA LEU A 104 -15.35 4.92 -6.25
C LEU A 104 -15.98 6.19 -6.82
N VAL A 105 -15.54 7.36 -6.35
CA VAL A 105 -16.09 8.67 -6.78
C VAL A 105 -15.77 8.95 -8.24
N ASN A 106 -14.50 8.81 -8.66
CA ASN A 106 -14.10 9.15 -10.02
C ASN A 106 -14.59 8.16 -11.08
N ASN A 107 -14.79 6.90 -10.71
CA ASN A 107 -15.33 5.89 -11.62
C ASN A 107 -16.87 5.79 -11.59
N THR A 108 -17.54 6.72 -10.88
CA THR A 108 -19.00 6.80 -10.82
C THR A 108 -19.49 8.09 -11.47
N GLU A 109 -20.38 7.96 -12.46
CA GLU A 109 -21.07 9.10 -13.05
C GLU A 109 -22.22 9.57 -12.15
N SER A 110 -21.90 10.45 -11.19
CA SER A 110 -22.89 11.02 -10.27
C SER A 110 -23.80 12.03 -10.96
N ASP A 111 -25.08 11.97 -10.63
CA ASP A 111 -26.13 12.89 -11.10
C ASP A 111 -27.24 13.01 -10.04
N GLU A 112 -28.40 13.54 -10.40
CA GLU A 112 -29.54 13.65 -9.48
C GLU A 112 -30.03 12.27 -8.97
N THR A 113 -29.84 11.21 -9.75
CA THR A 113 -30.29 9.85 -9.45
C THR A 113 -29.26 9.01 -8.70
N LEU A 114 -27.97 9.34 -8.82
CA LEU A 114 -26.87 8.58 -8.24
C LEU A 114 -26.04 9.45 -7.29
N LYS A 115 -26.19 9.18 -5.99
CA LYS A 115 -25.51 9.89 -4.92
C LYS A 115 -24.67 8.94 -4.08
N ILE A 116 -23.51 9.42 -3.62
CA ILE A 116 -22.63 8.71 -2.70
C ILE A 116 -22.61 9.48 -1.38
N LYS A 117 -23.14 8.88 -0.31
CA LYS A 117 -23.10 9.43 1.05
C LYS A 117 -22.01 8.70 1.83
N VAL A 118 -21.06 9.44 2.40
CA VAL A 118 -19.91 8.88 3.13
C VAL A 118 -20.09 9.11 4.63
N MET A 119 -19.93 8.06 5.44
CA MET A 119 -19.91 8.14 6.89
C MET A 119 -18.57 7.63 7.41
N ASN A 120 -17.82 8.49 8.10
CA ASN A 120 -16.56 8.11 8.73
C ASN A 120 -16.83 7.43 10.07
N ILE A 121 -16.57 6.14 10.14
CA ILE A 121 -16.65 5.38 11.39
C ILE A 121 -15.56 4.32 11.37
N SER A 122 -14.92 4.06 12.51
CA SER A 122 -13.95 2.96 12.60
C SER A 122 -14.68 1.64 12.80
N LYS A 123 -14.10 0.52 12.34
CA LYS A 123 -14.66 -0.83 12.55
C LYS A 123 -14.92 -1.10 14.04
N ASN A 124 -13.99 -0.68 14.89
CA ASN A 124 -14.07 -0.86 16.34
C ASN A 124 -15.21 -0.05 16.96
N ASP A 125 -15.43 1.18 16.51
CA ASP A 125 -16.51 2.02 17.03
C ASP A 125 -17.87 1.57 16.50
N LEU A 126 -17.94 1.09 15.26
CA LEU A 126 -19.13 0.45 14.71
C LEU A 126 -19.52 -0.78 15.54
N ALA A 127 -18.55 -1.67 15.80
CA ALA A 127 -18.76 -2.85 16.64
C ALA A 127 -19.21 -2.50 18.06
N LYS A 128 -18.54 -1.53 18.71
CA LYS A 128 -18.91 -1.06 20.06
C LYS A 128 -20.31 -0.45 20.09
N SER A 129 -20.66 0.35 19.07
CA SER A 129 -21.97 0.96 18.95
C SER A 129 -23.05 -0.11 18.84
N LEU A 130 -22.94 -1.03 17.87
CA LEU A 130 -23.92 -2.09 17.66
C LEU A 130 -24.02 -3.06 18.84
N LYS A 131 -22.90 -3.34 19.52
CA LYS A 131 -22.88 -4.20 20.70
C LYS A 131 -23.72 -3.66 21.86
N LYS A 132 -23.87 -2.33 21.99
CA LYS A 132 -24.72 -1.70 23.02
C LYS A 132 -26.22 -1.92 22.78
N TYR A 133 -26.62 -2.12 21.52
CA TYR A 133 -28.00 -2.16 21.09
C TYR A 133 -28.43 -3.56 20.63
N LYS A 134 -27.86 -4.63 21.19
CA LYS A 134 -28.20 -6.00 20.78
C LYS A 134 -29.62 -6.42 21.19
N GLY A 135 -30.10 -7.49 20.56
CA GLY A 135 -31.34 -8.16 20.96
C GLY A 135 -32.55 -7.40 20.46
N THR A 136 -33.46 -7.02 21.36
CA THR A 136 -34.70 -6.30 21.02
C THR A 136 -34.50 -4.82 20.71
N ALA A 137 -33.34 -4.24 21.06
CA ALA A 137 -33.07 -2.81 20.93
C ALA A 137 -32.23 -2.43 19.69
N TRP A 138 -32.07 -3.35 18.74
CA TRP A 138 -31.18 -3.19 17.58
C TRP A 138 -31.63 -2.09 16.61
N ASP A 139 -32.93 -1.89 16.53
CA ASP A 139 -33.62 -0.81 15.83
C ASP A 139 -33.41 0.57 16.48
N GLN A 140 -32.96 0.63 17.73
CA GLN A 140 -32.62 1.89 18.40
C GLN A 140 -31.14 2.29 18.23
N SER A 141 -30.36 1.49 17.50
CA SER A 141 -28.95 1.80 17.28
C SER A 141 -28.76 3.06 16.43
N PRO A 142 -27.76 3.92 16.72
CA PRO A 142 -27.50 5.11 15.91
C PRO A 142 -27.30 4.81 14.42
N ILE A 143 -26.74 3.65 14.11
CA ILE A 143 -26.50 3.19 12.74
C ILE A 143 -27.82 2.83 12.06
N PHE A 144 -28.73 2.14 12.75
CA PHE A 144 -30.06 1.86 12.22
C PHE A 144 -30.84 3.15 11.98
N LYS A 145 -30.81 4.12 12.90
CA LYS A 145 -31.52 5.40 12.70
C LYS A 145 -31.03 6.15 11.46
N ARG A 146 -29.70 6.21 11.27
CA ARG A 146 -29.08 6.85 10.10
C ARG A 146 -29.43 6.15 8.77
N ILE A 147 -29.44 4.82 8.76
CA ILE A 147 -29.66 4.04 7.53
C ILE A 147 -31.15 3.89 7.21
N TYR A 148 -31.96 3.57 8.23
CA TYR A 148 -33.37 3.26 8.08
C TYR A 148 -34.24 4.48 8.39
N GLU A 149 -34.23 5.01 9.61
CA GLU A 149 -35.22 6.03 10.03
C GLU A 149 -35.08 7.36 9.27
N GLU A 150 -33.85 7.86 9.07
CA GLU A 150 -33.60 9.17 8.45
C GLU A 150 -33.85 9.19 6.94
N GLU A 151 -33.83 8.02 6.27
CA GLU A 151 -33.91 7.93 4.81
C GLU A 151 -35.03 7.00 4.36
N PHE A 152 -34.91 5.69 4.60
CA PHE A 152 -35.90 4.70 4.14
C PHE A 152 -37.27 4.86 4.80
N GLY A 153 -37.30 5.13 6.11
CA GLY A 153 -38.51 5.30 6.91
C GLY A 153 -39.07 6.73 6.90
N GLN A 154 -38.33 7.70 6.35
CA GLN A 154 -38.71 9.10 6.32
C GLN A 154 -39.52 9.41 5.06
N PHE A 155 -40.64 10.12 5.23
CA PHE A 155 -41.42 10.60 4.07
C PHE A 155 -40.59 11.60 3.25
N GLY A 156 -40.37 11.27 1.97
CA GLY A 156 -39.53 12.06 1.06
C GLY A 156 -38.02 11.87 1.25
N GLY A 157 -37.59 10.87 2.02
CA GLY A 157 -36.18 10.48 2.13
C GLY A 157 -35.66 9.74 0.89
N GLU A 158 -34.35 9.49 0.85
CA GLU A 158 -33.68 8.82 -0.27
C GLU A 158 -33.11 7.47 0.19
N PRO A 159 -33.84 6.35 -0.02
CA PRO A 159 -33.38 5.02 0.36
C PRO A 159 -31.97 4.69 -0.12
N TYR A 160 -31.16 4.11 0.77
CA TYR A 160 -29.84 3.60 0.39
C TYR A 160 -30.00 2.36 -0.49
N GLY A 161 -29.44 2.39 -1.70
CA GLY A 161 -29.45 1.22 -2.60
C GLY A 161 -28.47 0.12 -2.18
N SER A 162 -27.28 0.49 -1.74
CA SER A 162 -26.26 -0.43 -1.24
C SER A 162 -25.42 0.26 -0.18
N LEU A 163 -24.95 -0.51 0.80
CA LEU A 163 -24.01 -0.09 1.83
C LEU A 163 -22.63 -0.65 1.49
N VAL A 164 -21.63 0.20 1.42
CA VAL A 164 -20.24 -0.19 1.14
C VAL A 164 -19.41 0.11 2.37
N ALA A 165 -18.73 -0.89 2.90
CA ALA A 165 -17.86 -0.73 4.05
C ALA A 165 -16.42 -1.08 3.69
N ASP A 166 -15.53 -0.12 3.96
CA ASP A 166 -14.10 -0.33 3.84
C ASP A 166 -13.52 -1.09 5.04
N TYR A 167 -13.99 -2.31 5.24
CA TYR A 167 -13.51 -3.22 6.27
C TYR A 167 -13.12 -4.57 5.71
N TYR A 168 -12.17 -5.19 6.39
CA TYR A 168 -11.79 -6.59 6.20
C TYR A 168 -12.37 -7.41 7.33
N PHE A 169 -13.24 -8.37 7.00
CA PHE A 169 -13.87 -9.27 7.96
C PHE A 169 -13.16 -10.63 7.99
N ASP A 170 -12.93 -11.16 9.19
CA ASP A 170 -12.41 -12.50 9.45
C ASP A 170 -13.50 -13.44 10.02
N ASN A 171 -13.10 -14.66 10.37
CA ASN A 171 -13.97 -15.66 11.00
C ASN A 171 -14.03 -15.52 12.53
N SER A 172 -13.45 -14.46 13.12
CA SER A 172 -13.45 -14.24 14.57
C SER A 172 -14.85 -13.91 15.09
N ALA A 173 -15.10 -14.22 16.36
CA ALA A 173 -16.40 -13.96 16.98
C ALA A 173 -16.84 -12.48 16.92
N PRO A 174 -15.97 -11.47 17.17
CA PRO A 174 -16.33 -10.06 17.01
C PRO A 174 -16.79 -9.69 15.59
N ASP A 175 -16.12 -10.21 14.57
CA ASP A 175 -16.42 -9.92 13.17
C ASP A 175 -17.70 -10.60 12.70
N VAL A 176 -17.90 -11.86 13.09
CA VAL A 176 -19.15 -12.59 12.81
C VAL A 176 -20.34 -11.91 13.49
N GLU A 177 -20.16 -11.42 14.72
CA GLU A 177 -21.18 -10.67 15.45
C GLU A 177 -21.51 -9.34 14.76
N LEU A 178 -20.49 -8.61 14.32
CA LEU A 178 -20.64 -7.36 13.59
C LEU A 178 -21.36 -7.58 12.25
N LEU A 179 -20.96 -8.59 11.48
CA LEU A 179 -21.64 -8.99 10.25
C LEU A 179 -23.09 -9.36 10.52
N GLY A 180 -23.37 -10.18 11.53
CA GLY A 180 -24.75 -10.55 11.88
C GLY A 180 -25.61 -9.35 12.29
N SER A 181 -25.02 -8.33 12.92
CA SER A 181 -25.72 -7.08 13.25
C SER A 181 -25.98 -6.22 12.01
N MET A 182 -24.98 -6.09 11.13
CA MET A 182 -25.13 -5.38 9.87
C MET A 182 -26.09 -6.09 8.90
N ALA A 183 -26.15 -7.43 8.92
CA ALA A 183 -27.09 -8.22 8.15
C ALA A 183 -28.54 -7.83 8.47
N LYS A 184 -28.87 -7.69 9.76
CA LYS A 184 -30.20 -7.28 10.21
C LYS A 184 -30.57 -5.87 9.75
N ILE A 185 -29.63 -4.92 9.88
CA ILE A 185 -29.83 -3.54 9.44
C ILE A 185 -30.00 -3.48 7.91
N ALA A 186 -29.13 -4.17 7.17
CA ALA A 186 -29.17 -4.27 5.72
C ALA A 186 -30.46 -4.93 5.22
N ALA A 187 -30.93 -5.99 5.88
CA ALA A 187 -32.17 -6.68 5.56
C ALA A 187 -33.40 -5.80 5.79
N ALA A 188 -33.42 -5.04 6.89
CA ALA A 188 -34.51 -4.12 7.19
C ALA A 188 -34.56 -2.94 6.21
N ALA A 189 -33.40 -2.36 5.87
CA ALA A 189 -33.33 -1.24 4.92
C ALA A 189 -33.36 -1.67 3.44
N HIS A 190 -33.42 -2.98 3.17
CA HIS A 190 -33.29 -3.56 1.81
C HIS A 190 -32.04 -3.09 1.05
N ALA A 191 -30.95 -2.84 1.78
CA ALA A 191 -29.70 -2.28 1.25
C ALA A 191 -28.56 -3.26 1.47
N PRO A 192 -28.12 -4.04 0.45
CA PRO A 192 -27.04 -5.01 0.61
C PRO A 192 -25.74 -4.37 1.12
N PHE A 193 -25.14 -5.01 2.12
CA PHE A 193 -23.89 -4.64 2.75
C PHE A 193 -22.71 -5.35 2.08
N ILE A 194 -21.88 -4.56 1.40
CA ILE A 194 -20.70 -5.02 0.67
C ILE A 194 -19.44 -4.61 1.41
N ALA A 195 -18.60 -5.58 1.76
CA ALA A 195 -17.30 -5.36 2.40
C ALA A 195 -16.25 -6.33 1.82
N ALA A 196 -15.04 -6.38 2.38
CA ALA A 196 -14.02 -7.35 1.98
C ALA A 196 -13.84 -8.47 3.01
N ALA A 197 -13.46 -9.64 2.50
CA ALA A 197 -12.94 -10.72 3.34
C ALA A 197 -11.44 -10.49 3.64
N ASN A 198 -11.03 -10.82 4.87
CA ASN A 198 -9.63 -10.92 5.27
C ASN A 198 -9.06 -12.29 4.82
N PRO A 199 -7.77 -12.39 4.40
CA PRO A 199 -7.12 -13.69 4.18
C PRO A 199 -7.34 -14.72 5.30
N SER A 200 -7.44 -14.26 6.55
CA SER A 200 -7.65 -15.12 7.71
C SER A 200 -8.97 -15.88 7.70
N VAL A 201 -9.98 -15.46 6.92
CA VAL A 201 -11.21 -16.26 6.66
C VAL A 201 -10.88 -17.61 6.04
N MET A 202 -9.80 -17.68 5.24
CA MET A 202 -9.34 -18.92 4.62
C MET A 202 -8.24 -19.61 5.46
N LEU A 203 -8.03 -19.19 6.71
CA LEU A 203 -6.90 -19.60 7.56
C LEU A 203 -5.52 -19.35 6.90
N MET A 204 -5.42 -18.25 6.15
CA MET A 204 -4.20 -17.80 5.47
C MET A 204 -3.68 -16.51 6.09
N GLU A 205 -2.37 -16.28 6.00
CA GLU A 205 -1.76 -14.99 6.38
C GLU A 205 -1.82 -13.99 5.22
N SER A 206 -1.75 -14.48 3.98
CA SER A 206 -1.76 -13.67 2.76
C SER A 206 -2.68 -14.23 1.68
N TRP A 207 -3.27 -13.35 0.86
CA TRP A 207 -4.01 -13.76 -0.34
C TRP A 207 -3.11 -14.41 -1.40
N GLN A 208 -1.78 -14.29 -1.29
CA GLN A 208 -0.82 -14.99 -2.16
C GLN A 208 -0.88 -16.51 -2.01
N GLU A 209 -1.34 -17.01 -0.85
CA GLU A 209 -1.44 -18.44 -0.56
C GLU A 209 -2.73 -19.07 -1.10
N LEU A 210 -3.61 -18.28 -1.73
CA LEU A 210 -4.94 -18.75 -2.16
C LEU A 210 -4.87 -19.93 -3.15
N ALA A 211 -3.78 -20.04 -3.91
CA ALA A 211 -3.55 -21.14 -4.85
C ALA A 211 -3.03 -22.44 -4.19
N ASN A 212 -2.62 -22.39 -2.92
CA ASN A 212 -1.99 -23.54 -2.24
C ASN A 212 -3.01 -24.64 -1.86
N PRO A 213 -4.18 -24.33 -1.26
CA PRO A 213 -5.12 -25.38 -0.89
C PRO A 213 -5.81 -25.98 -2.11
N ARG A 214 -5.80 -27.31 -2.18
CA ARG A 214 -6.52 -28.05 -3.22
C ARG A 214 -8.05 -27.93 -3.10
N ASP A 215 -8.56 -27.76 -1.88
CA ASP A 215 -10.00 -27.68 -1.59
C ASP A 215 -10.30 -26.69 -0.47
N LEU A 216 -10.80 -25.51 -0.85
CA LEU A 216 -11.18 -24.45 0.09
C LEU A 216 -12.42 -24.81 0.92
N THR A 217 -13.26 -25.75 0.45
CA THR A 217 -14.50 -26.13 1.15
C THR A 217 -14.22 -26.75 2.51
N LYS A 218 -13.15 -27.54 2.60
CA LYS A 218 -12.73 -28.21 3.85
C LYS A 218 -12.32 -27.22 4.94
N ILE A 219 -11.80 -26.06 4.55
CA ILE A 219 -11.38 -25.00 5.49
C ILE A 219 -12.59 -24.52 6.29
N PHE A 220 -13.74 -24.34 5.64
CA PHE A 220 -14.98 -23.89 6.29
C PHE A 220 -15.66 -24.96 7.15
N GLN A 221 -15.23 -26.22 7.08
CA GLN A 221 -15.77 -27.31 7.90
C GLN A 221 -15.08 -27.41 9.27
N THR A 222 -13.98 -26.69 9.50
CA THR A 222 -13.28 -26.68 10.78
C THR A 222 -14.17 -26.12 11.90
N PRO A 223 -13.92 -26.52 13.16
CA PRO A 223 -14.66 -25.97 14.30
C PRO A 223 -14.46 -24.46 14.47
N GLU A 224 -13.33 -23.89 14.02
CA GLU A 224 -13.06 -22.45 14.02
C GLU A 224 -14.11 -21.66 13.22
N HIS A 225 -14.68 -22.26 12.18
CA HIS A 225 -15.73 -21.66 11.36
C HIS A 225 -17.15 -21.94 11.86
N ALA A 226 -17.34 -22.47 13.08
CA ALA A 226 -18.68 -22.76 13.59
C ALA A 226 -19.59 -21.51 13.58
N ALA A 227 -19.10 -20.38 14.11
CA ALA A 227 -19.85 -19.12 14.12
C ALA A 227 -20.09 -18.59 12.70
N TRP A 228 -19.09 -18.70 11.82
CA TRP A 228 -19.19 -18.30 10.41
C TRP A 228 -20.26 -19.11 9.66
N ARG A 229 -20.34 -20.42 9.90
CA ARG A 229 -21.38 -21.28 9.31
C ARG A 229 -22.77 -20.90 9.81
N SER A 230 -22.92 -20.66 11.12
CA SER A 230 -24.18 -20.18 11.68
C SER A 230 -24.61 -18.83 11.10
N LEU A 231 -23.66 -17.91 10.84
CA LEU A 231 -23.95 -16.67 10.11
C LEU A 231 -24.45 -16.96 8.69
N ARG A 232 -23.79 -17.84 7.94
CA ARG A 232 -24.17 -18.19 6.57
C ARG A 232 -25.53 -18.89 6.46
N GLU A 233 -25.95 -19.61 7.50
CA GLU A 233 -27.26 -20.26 7.58
C GLU A 233 -28.38 -19.27 7.96
N SER A 234 -28.03 -18.07 8.43
CA SER A 234 -29.02 -17.03 8.75
C SER A 234 -29.68 -16.48 7.49
N GLU A 235 -31.00 -16.24 7.57
CA GLU A 235 -31.78 -15.66 6.49
C GLU A 235 -31.28 -14.26 6.08
N ASP A 236 -30.87 -13.45 7.05
CA ASP A 236 -30.40 -12.07 6.83
C ASP A 236 -29.06 -12.02 6.10
N ALA A 237 -28.27 -13.10 6.13
CA ALA A 237 -26.96 -13.15 5.50
C ALA A 237 -27.00 -12.99 3.97
N ARG A 238 -28.17 -13.16 3.34
CA ARG A 238 -28.37 -12.88 1.91
C ARG A 238 -28.09 -11.42 1.52
N TYR A 239 -28.12 -10.50 2.48
CA TYR A 239 -27.81 -9.09 2.28
C TYR A 239 -26.32 -8.79 2.47
N ILE A 240 -25.47 -9.77 2.78
CA ILE A 240 -24.02 -9.57 2.92
C ILE A 240 -23.31 -10.05 1.66
N GLY A 241 -22.50 -9.18 1.06
CA GLY A 241 -21.51 -9.52 0.05
C GLY A 241 -20.09 -9.27 0.57
N LEU A 242 -19.21 -10.27 0.49
CA LEU A 242 -17.80 -10.10 0.79
C LEU A 242 -16.96 -10.28 -0.48
N ALA A 243 -16.30 -9.20 -0.88
CA ALA A 243 -15.44 -9.14 -2.04
C ALA A 243 -14.01 -9.58 -1.71
N MET A 244 -13.41 -10.35 -2.61
CA MET A 244 -12.01 -10.77 -2.57
C MET A 244 -11.54 -11.07 -4.00
N PRO A 245 -10.25 -10.86 -4.35
CA PRO A 245 -9.19 -10.23 -3.56
C PRO A 245 -9.17 -8.70 -3.69
N ARG A 246 -8.30 -8.03 -2.91
CA ARG A 246 -8.01 -6.58 -3.03
C ARG A 246 -7.49 -6.24 -4.43
N PHE A 247 -7.62 -4.98 -4.84
CA PHE A 247 -7.07 -4.48 -6.11
C PHE A 247 -6.02 -3.40 -5.86
N LEU A 248 -5.11 -3.22 -6.83
CA LEU A 248 -4.04 -2.25 -6.74
C LEU A 248 -4.61 -0.83 -6.91
N SER A 249 -4.37 0.06 -5.94
CA SER A 249 -4.91 1.43 -5.95
C SER A 249 -4.17 2.34 -6.93
N ARG A 250 -2.86 2.17 -7.04
CA ARG A 250 -1.96 2.98 -7.87
C ARG A 250 -0.73 2.17 -8.30
N ALA A 251 -0.09 2.60 -9.38
CA ALA A 251 1.25 2.14 -9.68
C ALA A 251 2.25 2.70 -8.65
N PRO A 252 3.34 1.97 -8.35
CA PRO A 252 4.46 2.52 -7.59
C PRO A 252 5.08 3.72 -8.32
N TYR A 253 5.53 4.72 -7.56
CA TYR A 253 6.24 5.85 -8.12
C TYR A 253 7.63 5.42 -8.60
N GLY A 254 8.07 5.99 -9.72
CA GLY A 254 9.36 5.68 -10.31
C GLY A 254 9.48 6.29 -11.70
N ALA A 255 10.71 6.51 -12.15
CA ALA A 255 10.99 7.20 -13.41
C ALA A 255 10.37 6.51 -14.65
N LYS A 256 10.13 5.20 -14.56
CA LYS A 256 9.55 4.39 -15.65
C LYS A 256 8.03 4.27 -15.58
N THR A 257 7.41 4.49 -14.41
CA THR A 257 5.99 4.20 -14.15
C THR A 257 5.21 5.49 -13.96
N ASP A 258 5.39 6.13 -12.82
CA ASP A 258 4.72 7.37 -12.43
C ASP A 258 5.78 8.30 -11.81
N PRO A 259 6.42 9.16 -12.63
CA PRO A 259 7.51 10.02 -12.17
C PRO A 259 6.97 11.17 -11.31
N VAL A 260 7.72 11.53 -10.27
CA VAL A 260 7.44 12.70 -9.43
C VAL A 260 8.21 13.90 -10.00
N GLU A 261 7.56 15.06 -10.13
CA GLU A 261 8.18 16.27 -10.71
C GLU A 261 9.20 16.94 -9.78
N GLU A 262 9.06 16.75 -8.46
CA GLU A 262 9.82 17.50 -7.45
C GLU A 262 11.25 16.97 -7.25
N PHE A 263 11.46 15.66 -7.34
CA PHE A 263 12.76 14.99 -7.20
C PHE A 263 12.71 13.57 -7.79
N ASP A 264 13.88 12.98 -8.04
CA ASP A 264 14.02 11.62 -8.59
C ASP A 264 13.65 10.56 -7.54
N PHE A 265 12.34 10.33 -7.37
CA PHE A 265 11.80 9.35 -6.43
C PHE A 265 11.64 7.97 -7.05
N GLU A 266 12.20 6.96 -6.38
CA GLU A 266 11.98 5.54 -6.70
C GLU A 266 11.35 4.81 -5.52
N GLU A 267 10.10 4.35 -5.68
CA GLU A 267 9.39 3.65 -4.62
C GLU A 267 9.81 2.18 -4.57
N ASP A 268 10.34 1.76 -3.42
CA ASP A 268 10.80 0.39 -3.23
C ASP A 268 9.63 -0.56 -2.90
N THR A 269 9.04 -1.08 -3.97
CA THR A 269 8.07 -2.17 -3.91
C THR A 269 8.69 -3.53 -4.23
N THR A 270 10.02 -3.61 -4.29
CA THR A 270 10.71 -4.82 -4.70
C THR A 270 10.76 -5.85 -3.57
N GLY A 271 9.94 -6.89 -3.68
CA GLY A 271 9.89 -7.96 -2.69
C GLY A 271 8.89 -9.04 -3.07
N ALA A 272 9.05 -10.23 -2.47
CA ALA A 272 8.04 -11.29 -2.54
C ALA A 272 6.76 -10.88 -1.78
N ASP A 273 6.90 -9.98 -0.80
CA ASP A 273 5.81 -9.47 0.01
C ASP A 273 5.00 -8.42 -0.74
N SER A 274 3.71 -8.67 -0.95
CA SER A 274 2.80 -7.69 -1.56
C SER A 274 2.50 -6.49 -0.66
N ARG A 275 3.15 -6.34 0.50
CA ARG A 275 2.77 -5.35 1.53
C ARG A 275 3.13 -3.91 1.16
N ASN A 276 4.19 -3.72 0.37
CA ASN A 276 4.66 -2.38 0.01
C ASN A 276 3.77 -1.72 -1.06
N TYR A 277 2.96 -2.49 -1.77
CA TYR A 277 1.96 -1.95 -2.69
C TYR A 277 0.77 -1.36 -1.94
N THR A 278 0.24 -0.24 -2.44
CA THR A 278 -1.01 0.32 -1.95
C THR A 278 -2.20 -0.46 -2.51
N TRP A 279 -2.83 -1.28 -1.67
CA TRP A 279 -4.01 -2.07 -2.03
C TRP A 279 -5.30 -1.43 -1.55
N SER A 280 -6.27 -1.25 -2.43
CA SER A 280 -7.62 -0.80 -2.09
C SER A 280 -8.57 -1.97 -1.91
N ASN A 281 -9.57 -1.72 -1.08
CA ASN A 281 -10.61 -2.68 -0.77
C ASN A 281 -11.51 -2.96 -1.98
N ALA A 282 -11.68 -4.23 -2.33
CA ALA A 282 -12.48 -4.69 -3.45
C ALA A 282 -13.97 -4.33 -3.36
N ALA A 283 -14.47 -4.00 -2.16
CA ALA A 283 -15.82 -3.48 -1.97
C ALA A 283 -16.05 -2.21 -2.82
N TYR A 284 -15.04 -1.34 -2.98
CA TYR A 284 -15.12 -0.17 -3.84
C TYR A 284 -15.29 -0.54 -5.32
N ALA A 285 -14.53 -1.53 -5.81
CA ALA A 285 -14.66 -1.99 -7.20
C ALA A 285 -16.03 -2.61 -7.47
N MET A 286 -16.56 -3.39 -6.52
CA MET A 286 -17.92 -3.92 -6.61
C MET A 286 -18.97 -2.81 -6.61
N ALA A 287 -18.79 -1.79 -5.77
CA ALA A 287 -19.67 -0.63 -5.71
C ALA A 287 -19.66 0.17 -7.03
N VAL A 288 -18.50 0.35 -7.68
CA VAL A 288 -18.41 0.95 -9.02
C VAL A 288 -19.23 0.15 -10.04
N ASN A 289 -19.17 -1.19 -10.00
CA ASN A 289 -19.97 -2.02 -10.90
C ASN A 289 -21.48 -1.89 -10.63
N ILE A 290 -21.89 -1.80 -9.35
CA ILE A 290 -23.29 -1.54 -8.97
C ILE A 290 -23.75 -0.19 -9.53
N ASN A 291 -22.95 0.86 -9.30
CA ASN A 291 -23.24 2.22 -9.77
C ASN A 291 -23.31 2.27 -11.30
N ARG A 292 -22.37 1.62 -12.01
CA ARG A 292 -22.36 1.54 -13.47
C ARG A 292 -23.61 0.84 -14.00
N SER A 293 -23.99 -0.31 -13.43
CA SER A 293 -25.20 -1.03 -13.85
C SER A 293 -26.45 -0.18 -13.64
N PHE A 294 -26.54 0.54 -12.52
CA PHE A 294 -27.66 1.45 -12.27
C PHE A 294 -27.69 2.61 -13.28
N LYS A 295 -26.53 3.21 -13.57
CA LYS A 295 -26.43 4.31 -14.53
C LYS A 295 -26.81 3.90 -15.96
N GLU A 296 -26.32 2.75 -16.42
CA GLU A 296 -26.56 2.28 -17.79
C GLU A 296 -27.97 1.73 -18.01
N TYR A 297 -28.55 1.04 -17.01
CA TYR A 297 -29.78 0.27 -17.19
C TYR A 297 -30.94 0.71 -16.28
N GLY A 298 -30.69 1.58 -15.31
CA GLY A 298 -31.65 1.92 -14.24
C GLY A 298 -31.81 0.83 -13.17
N TRP A 299 -31.05 -0.28 -13.27
CA TRP A 299 -31.17 -1.44 -12.38
C TRP A 299 -29.79 -2.06 -12.10
N CYS A 300 -29.59 -2.58 -10.89
CA CYS A 300 -28.34 -3.24 -10.47
C CYS A 300 -28.30 -4.74 -10.80
N SER A 301 -28.92 -5.18 -11.90
CA SER A 301 -29.00 -6.61 -12.26
C SER A 301 -27.73 -7.14 -12.94
N ARG A 302 -26.96 -6.26 -13.60
CA ARG A 302 -25.76 -6.59 -14.39
C ARG A 302 -24.50 -6.11 -13.70
N ILE A 303 -24.27 -6.67 -12.51
CA ILE A 303 -23.11 -6.35 -11.66
C ILE A 303 -22.05 -7.47 -11.69
N ARG A 304 -22.26 -8.46 -12.55
CA ARG A 304 -21.40 -9.63 -12.78
C ARG A 304 -21.44 -10.01 -14.26
N GLY A 305 -20.31 -10.49 -14.79
CA GLY A 305 -20.18 -10.92 -16.19
C GLY A 305 -19.65 -9.81 -17.09
#